data_AF-A0A956WWA0-F1
#
_entry.id   AF-A0A956WWA0-F1
#
_cell.length_a   1.000
_cell.length_b   1.000
_cell.length_c   1.000
_cell.angle_alpha   90.00
_cell.angle_beta   90.00
_cell.angle_gamma   90.00
#
_symmetry.space_group_name_H-M   'P 1'
#
loop_
_entity.id
_entity.type
_entity.pdbx_description
1 polymer ?
#
loop_
_entity_poly.entity_id
_entity_poly.type
_entity_poly.pdbx_seq_one_letter_code
_entity_poly.pdbx_strand_id
1 'polypeptide(L)'
;CASPGGKTTHMASLLAGQGVLVANEINRDRAEVLRRTLERWGIRNAVVLNETPERLAERWPGGFDRVLVDAPCSGEGMFRKKDDARTYWSEAHVAGCALRQTGILDSAAQLVRPGGRLAYATCTFAPEENEGVIWRFLQSHPDFELVEPRWLPGFAAGRPDWATWPA
;
A
#
# COMPACT_ATOMS: atom_id res chain seq x y z
N CYS A 1 -5.66 0.09 -0.16
CA CYS A 1 -6.50 -0.86 -0.91
C CYS A 1 -6.41 -2.22 -0.25
N ALA A 2 -7.46 -2.70 0.40
CA ALA A 2 -7.43 -3.94 1.16
C ALA A 2 -8.05 -5.14 0.40
N SER A 3 -8.92 -4.90 -0.59
CA SER A 3 -9.57 -5.97 -1.36
C SER A 3 -8.61 -6.60 -2.37
N PRO A 4 -8.64 -7.93 -2.61
CA PRO A 4 -9.66 -8.91 -2.17
C PRO A 4 -9.46 -9.47 -0.75
N GLY A 5 -8.49 -8.98 0.03
CA GLY A 5 -8.31 -9.35 1.43
C GLY A 5 -7.14 -10.27 1.73
N GLY A 6 -6.34 -10.69 0.76
CA GLY A 6 -5.21 -11.61 1.00
C GLY A 6 -4.15 -11.04 1.97
N LYS A 7 -3.79 -9.75 1.83
CA LYS A 7 -2.89 -9.09 2.79
C LYS A 7 -3.58 -8.85 4.14
N THR A 8 -4.87 -8.52 4.13
CA THR A 8 -5.67 -8.30 5.34
C THR A 8 -5.79 -9.58 6.18
N THR A 9 -6.09 -10.72 5.58
CA THR A 9 -6.21 -12.01 6.30
C THR A 9 -4.86 -12.48 6.84
N HIS A 10 -3.78 -12.23 6.11
CA HIS A 10 -2.42 -12.48 6.60
C HIS A 10 -2.11 -11.62 7.84
N MET A 11 -2.34 -10.31 7.78
CA MET A 11 -2.14 -9.43 8.94
C MET A 11 -3.04 -9.82 10.13
N ALA A 12 -4.30 -10.16 9.88
CA ALA A 12 -5.21 -10.63 10.93
C ALA A 12 -4.72 -11.93 11.60
N SER A 13 -4.14 -12.84 10.83
CA SER A 13 -3.56 -14.08 11.35
C SER A 13 -2.35 -13.80 12.24
N LEU A 14 -1.50 -12.84 11.87
CA LEU A 14 -0.36 -12.39 12.69
C LEU A 14 -0.81 -11.67 13.98
N LEU A 15 -1.95 -10.98 13.95
CA LEU A 15 -2.52 -10.34 15.14
C LEU A 15 -3.11 -11.34 16.14
N ALA A 16 -3.39 -12.59 15.73
CA ALA A 16 -3.93 -13.65 16.59
C ALA A 16 -5.16 -13.21 17.42
N GLY A 17 -6.03 -12.39 16.83
CA GLY A 17 -7.23 -11.86 17.48
C GLY A 17 -7.00 -10.73 18.49
N GLN A 18 -5.76 -10.23 18.62
CA GLN A 18 -5.40 -9.10 19.48
C GLN A 18 -5.38 -7.78 18.72
N GLY A 19 -5.63 -6.68 19.43
CA GLY A 19 -5.70 -5.34 18.83
C GLY A 19 -6.83 -5.19 17.83
N VAL A 20 -6.74 -4.18 16.96
CA VAL A 20 -7.75 -3.86 15.93
C VAL A 20 -7.07 -3.75 14.57
N LEU A 21 -7.65 -4.38 13.55
CA LEU A 21 -7.23 -4.27 12.16
C LEU A 21 -8.22 -3.40 11.38
N VAL A 22 -7.79 -2.29 10.83
CA VAL A 22 -8.62 -1.47 9.93
C VAL A 22 -8.25 -1.78 8.48
N ALA A 23 -9.24 -2.23 7.70
CA ALA A 23 -9.08 -2.64 6.31
C ALA A 23 -9.91 -1.73 5.39
N ASN A 24 -9.25 -0.77 4.74
CA ASN A 24 -9.92 0.20 3.86
C ASN A 24 -9.87 -0.19 2.38
N GLU A 25 -11.02 -0.10 1.72
CA GLU A 25 -11.15 -0.28 0.27
C GLU A 25 -12.07 0.79 -0.30
N ILE A 26 -11.58 1.62 -1.23
CA ILE A 26 -12.32 2.78 -1.78
C ILE A 26 -13.43 2.37 -2.75
N ASN A 27 -13.30 1.23 -3.43
CA ASN A 27 -14.36 0.72 -4.30
C ASN A 27 -15.37 -0.09 -3.46
N ARG A 28 -16.63 0.37 -3.45
CA ARG A 28 -17.70 -0.22 -2.63
C ARG A 28 -17.93 -1.71 -2.89
N ASP A 29 -17.95 -2.14 -4.15
CA ASP A 29 -18.19 -3.54 -4.51
C ASP A 29 -17.02 -4.43 -4.06
N ARG A 30 -15.80 -3.92 -4.21
CA ARG A 30 -14.59 -4.59 -3.70
C ARG A 30 -14.54 -4.62 -2.17
N ALA A 31 -15.09 -3.63 -1.48
CA ALA A 31 -15.20 -3.61 -0.02
C ALA A 31 -16.16 -4.70 0.47
N GLU A 32 -17.25 -4.98 -0.25
CA GLU A 32 -18.15 -6.10 0.06
C GLU A 32 -17.46 -7.46 -0.13
N VAL A 33 -16.66 -7.62 -1.19
CA VAL A 33 -15.83 -8.82 -1.38
C VAL A 33 -14.83 -9.01 -0.23
N LEU A 34 -14.18 -7.93 0.20
CA LEU A 34 -13.27 -7.94 1.35
C LEU A 34 -14.01 -8.36 2.62
N ARG A 35 -15.17 -7.76 2.93
CA ARG A 35 -15.99 -8.09 4.09
C ARG A 35 -16.34 -9.58 4.15
N ARG A 36 -16.83 -10.14 3.04
CA ARG A 36 -17.13 -11.58 2.93
C ARG A 36 -15.90 -12.46 3.12
N THR A 37 -14.74 -12.01 2.65
CA THR A 37 -13.47 -12.74 2.85
C THR A 37 -13.08 -12.78 4.32
N LEU A 38 -13.18 -11.65 5.04
CA LEU A 38 -12.88 -11.61 6.47
C LEU A 38 -13.87 -12.44 7.30
N GLU A 39 -15.15 -12.40 6.94
CA GLU A 39 -16.21 -13.21 7.56
C GLU A 39 -15.93 -14.71 7.41
N ARG A 40 -15.59 -15.16 6.19
CA ARG A 40 -15.23 -16.57 5.92
C ARG A 40 -13.97 -17.02 6.66
N TRP A 41 -13.02 -16.12 6.89
CA TRP A 41 -11.81 -16.39 7.66
C TRP A 41 -12.05 -16.36 9.18
N GLY A 42 -13.25 -15.96 9.64
CA GLY A 42 -13.57 -15.88 11.06
C GLY A 42 -12.83 -14.76 11.79
N ILE A 43 -12.40 -13.71 11.08
CA ILE A 43 -11.67 -12.59 11.67
C ILE A 43 -12.66 -11.70 12.43
N ARG A 44 -12.46 -11.58 13.74
CA ARG A 44 -13.39 -10.87 14.65
C ARG A 44 -12.92 -9.47 15.04
N ASN A 45 -11.63 -9.19 14.89
CA ASN A 45 -11.00 -7.94 15.33
C ASN A 45 -10.65 -7.03 14.14
N ALA A 46 -11.43 -7.08 13.06
CA ALA A 46 -11.23 -6.24 11.89
C ALA A 46 -12.44 -5.36 11.58
N VAL A 47 -12.18 -4.13 11.14
CA VAL A 47 -13.17 -3.17 10.65
C VAL A 47 -12.93 -2.94 9.17
N VAL A 48 -13.96 -3.13 8.34
CA VAL A 48 -13.91 -2.79 6.92
C VAL A 48 -14.44 -1.38 6.73
N LEU A 49 -13.67 -0.54 6.04
CA LEU A 49 -14.06 0.83 5.70
C LEU A 49 -14.09 1.02 4.18
N ASN A 50 -14.88 2.00 3.76
CA ASN A 50 -14.96 2.47 2.39
C ASN A 50 -14.80 3.99 2.37
N GLU A 51 -13.57 4.46 2.56
CA GLU A 51 -13.26 5.89 2.69
C GLU A 51 -11.99 6.28 1.93
N THR A 52 -11.83 7.58 1.68
CA THR A 52 -10.60 8.12 1.08
C THR A 52 -9.45 8.16 2.10
N PRO A 53 -8.18 8.00 1.68
CA PRO A 53 -7.05 8.11 2.60
C PRO A 53 -7.00 9.43 3.38
N GLU A 54 -7.39 10.53 2.76
CA GLU A 54 -7.38 11.88 3.34
C GLU A 54 -8.37 11.98 4.50
N ARG A 55 -9.59 11.44 4.33
CA ARG A 55 -10.61 11.42 5.40
C ARG A 55 -10.20 10.52 6.56
N LEU A 56 -9.48 9.42 6.27
CA LEU A 56 -8.91 8.59 7.33
C LEU A 56 -7.82 9.35 8.10
N ALA A 57 -6.91 10.03 7.39
CA ALA A 57 -5.84 10.83 7.98
C ALA A 57 -6.37 11.94 8.88
N GLU A 58 -7.40 12.66 8.42
CA GLU A 58 -8.10 13.68 9.20
C GLU A 58 -8.76 13.08 10.46
N ARG A 59 -9.35 11.89 10.33
CA ARG A 59 -10.09 11.26 11.42
C ARG A 59 -9.20 10.62 12.49
N TRP A 60 -8.07 10.04 12.10
CA TRP A 60 -7.19 9.27 12.98
C TRP A 60 -5.70 9.62 12.82
N PRO A 61 -5.32 10.90 13.00
CA PRO A 61 -3.92 11.29 12.95
C PRO A 61 -3.13 10.56 14.05
N GLY A 62 -2.04 9.90 13.67
CA GLY A 62 -1.22 9.09 14.57
C GLY A 62 -1.98 7.94 15.24
N GLY A 63 -3.08 7.46 14.65
CA GLY A 63 -3.96 6.45 15.25
C GLY A 63 -3.43 5.02 15.17
N PHE A 64 -2.38 4.76 14.38
CA PHE A 64 -1.95 3.41 14.04
C PHE A 64 -0.48 3.14 14.37
N ASP A 65 -0.21 2.00 15.01
CA ASP A 65 1.15 1.48 15.20
C ASP A 65 1.83 1.11 13.87
N ARG A 66 1.04 0.57 12.93
CA ARG A 66 1.51 0.07 11.64
C ARG A 66 0.47 0.34 10.56
N VAL A 67 0.93 0.86 9.43
CA VAL A 67 0.10 1.12 8.25
C VAL A 67 0.73 0.43 7.04
N LEU A 68 -0.11 -0.21 6.23
CA LEU A 68 0.28 -0.83 4.97
C LEU A 68 -0.45 -0.16 3.81
N VAL A 69 0.31 0.42 2.90
CA VAL A 69 -0.16 0.92 1.61
C VAL A 69 0.20 -0.10 0.54
N ASP A 70 -0.76 -0.98 0.23
CA ASP A 70 -0.75 -1.77 -1.00
C ASP A 70 -1.36 -0.90 -2.10
N ALA A 71 -0.49 -0.26 -2.88
CA ALA A 71 -0.88 0.84 -3.74
C ALA A 71 -1.42 0.35 -5.09
N PRO A 72 -2.46 1.02 -5.66
CA PRO A 72 -2.87 0.74 -7.02
C PRO A 72 -1.70 1.07 -7.97
N CYS A 73 -1.27 0.07 -8.75
CA CYS A 73 -0.06 0.11 -9.55
C CYS A 73 -0.38 -0.16 -11.04
N SER A 74 0.54 0.17 -11.96
CA SER A 74 0.39 -0.17 -13.39
C SER A 74 0.36 -1.68 -13.68
N GLY A 75 0.78 -2.51 -12.74
CA GLY A 75 0.47 -3.93 -12.71
C GLY A 75 1.39 -4.82 -13.53
N GLU A 76 2.62 -4.39 -13.83
CA GLU A 76 3.55 -5.15 -14.66
C GLU A 76 3.85 -6.56 -14.14
N GLY A 77 3.89 -6.74 -12.81
CA GLY A 77 4.02 -8.05 -12.17
C GLY A 77 2.85 -9.00 -12.43
N MET A 78 1.72 -8.48 -12.92
CA MET A 78 0.54 -9.25 -13.32
C MET A 78 0.57 -9.71 -14.77
N PHE A 79 1.50 -9.23 -15.62
CA PHE A 79 1.61 -9.60 -17.04
C PHE A 79 1.77 -11.10 -17.31
N ARG A 80 2.22 -11.86 -16.31
CA ARG A 80 2.31 -13.33 -16.38
C ARG A 80 0.98 -14.03 -16.05
N LYS A 81 0.15 -13.43 -15.21
CA LYS A 81 -1.10 -14.02 -14.71
C LYS A 81 -2.35 -13.54 -15.45
N LYS A 82 -2.27 -12.38 -16.09
CA LYS A 82 -3.37 -11.63 -16.67
C LYS A 82 -2.93 -11.07 -18.02
N ASP A 83 -3.36 -11.70 -19.10
CA ASP A 83 -2.97 -11.29 -20.46
C ASP A 83 -3.50 -9.91 -20.83
N ASP A 84 -4.69 -9.57 -20.31
CA ASP A 84 -5.29 -8.24 -20.43
C ASP A 84 -4.44 -7.15 -19.77
N ALA A 85 -3.54 -7.51 -18.83
CA ALA A 85 -2.69 -6.52 -18.15
C ALA A 85 -1.79 -5.71 -19.05
N ARG A 86 -1.42 -6.27 -20.20
CA ARG A 86 -0.58 -5.59 -21.16
C ARG A 86 -1.35 -4.55 -21.98
N THR A 87 -2.67 -4.67 -22.08
CA THR A 87 -3.48 -3.80 -22.95
C THR A 87 -3.77 -2.45 -22.33
N TYR A 88 -3.84 -2.38 -21.00
CA TYR A 88 -4.03 -1.12 -20.26
C TYR A 88 -2.73 -0.46 -19.79
N TRP A 89 -1.57 -1.07 -20.06
CA TRP A 89 -0.29 -0.50 -19.70
C TRP A 89 0.15 0.60 -20.69
N SER A 90 0.68 1.69 -20.16
CA SER A 90 1.35 2.76 -20.91
C SER A 90 2.20 3.60 -19.95
N GLU A 91 3.20 4.31 -20.47
CA GLU A 91 4.00 5.27 -19.68
C GLU A 91 3.12 6.34 -19.01
N ALA A 92 2.09 6.81 -19.71
CA ALA A 92 1.11 7.74 -19.14
C ALA A 92 0.33 7.13 -17.97
N HIS A 93 0.01 5.84 -18.05
CA HIS A 93 -0.63 5.12 -16.95
C HIS A 93 0.31 4.96 -15.75
N VAL A 94 1.57 4.62 -15.98
CA VAL A 94 2.63 4.56 -14.95
C VAL A 94 2.75 5.89 -14.22
N ALA A 95 2.89 7.00 -14.96
CA ALA A 95 2.98 8.34 -14.39
C ALA A 95 1.73 8.72 -13.56
N GLY A 96 0.54 8.38 -14.08
CA GLY A 96 -0.73 8.60 -13.37
C GLY A 96 -0.85 7.77 -12.08
N CYS A 97 -0.33 6.54 -12.08
CA CYS A 97 -0.25 5.70 -10.89
C CYS A 97 0.74 6.29 -9.86
N ALA A 98 1.94 6.67 -10.28
CA ALA A 98 2.95 7.27 -9.40
C ALA A 98 2.44 8.54 -8.69
N LEU A 99 1.73 9.41 -9.41
CA LEU A 99 1.11 10.61 -8.80
C LEU A 99 0.07 10.23 -7.75
N ARG A 100 -0.80 9.27 -8.06
CA ARG A 100 -1.84 8.80 -7.14
C ARG A 100 -1.24 8.13 -5.90
N GLN A 101 -0.22 7.30 -6.10
CA GLN A 101 0.50 6.60 -5.04
C GLN A 101 1.13 7.59 -4.07
N THR A 102 1.73 8.66 -4.57
CA THR A 102 2.31 9.74 -3.75
C THR A 102 1.26 10.33 -2.82
N GLY A 103 0.10 10.76 -3.33
CA GLY A 103 -0.97 11.33 -2.49
C GLY A 103 -1.55 10.33 -1.45
N ILE A 104 -1.69 9.05 -1.83
CA ILE A 104 -2.10 8.00 -0.89
C ILE A 104 -1.06 7.83 0.23
N LEU A 105 0.22 7.83 -0.12
CA LEU A 105 1.32 7.64 0.82
C LEU A 105 1.47 8.82 1.78
N ASP A 106 1.29 10.05 1.29
CA ASP A 106 1.27 11.27 2.11
C ASP A 106 0.15 11.26 3.15
N SER A 107 -1.04 10.79 2.75
CA SER A 107 -2.16 10.61 3.69
C SER A 107 -1.88 9.48 4.68
N ALA A 108 -1.27 8.39 4.22
CA ALA A 108 -0.97 7.24 5.06
C ALA A 108 0.10 7.55 6.12
N ALA A 109 1.06 8.44 5.84
CA ALA A 109 2.05 8.88 6.81
C ALA A 109 1.42 9.52 8.04
N GLN A 110 0.39 10.36 7.85
CA GLN A 110 -0.34 11.02 8.94
C GLN A 110 -1.08 10.04 9.86
N LEU A 111 -1.42 8.84 9.38
CA LEU A 111 -2.07 7.81 10.19
C LEU A 111 -1.10 7.13 11.16
N VAL A 112 0.21 7.20 10.90
CA VAL A 112 1.24 6.48 11.66
C VAL A 112 1.61 7.29 12.90
N ARG A 113 1.57 6.66 14.06
CA ARG A 113 2.03 7.31 15.30
C ARG A 113 3.56 7.49 15.31
N PRO A 114 4.11 8.41 16.12
CA PRO A 114 5.55 8.46 16.37
C PRO A 114 6.11 7.10 16.81
N GLY A 115 7.18 6.67 16.14
CA GLY A 115 7.79 5.34 16.33
C GLY A 115 7.01 4.17 15.70
N GLY A 116 5.94 4.45 14.96
CA GLY A 116 5.20 3.46 14.17
C GLY A 116 5.92 3.07 12.88
N ARG A 117 5.29 2.22 12.08
CA ARG A 117 5.84 1.79 10.78
C ARG A 117 4.87 1.96 9.63
N LEU A 118 5.38 2.47 8.52
CA LEU A 118 4.70 2.56 7.24
C LEU A 118 5.34 1.57 6.26
N ALA A 119 4.55 0.68 5.67
CA ALA A 119 4.98 -0.19 4.60
C ALA A 119 4.29 0.23 3.30
N TYR A 120 5.07 0.52 2.27
CA TYR A 120 4.59 0.76 0.91
C TYR A 120 4.92 -0.44 0.03
N ALA A 121 3.95 -0.90 -0.76
CA ALA A 121 4.12 -2.02 -1.65
C ALA A 121 3.35 -1.80 -2.96
N THR A 122 3.95 -2.24 -4.05
CA THR A 122 3.36 -2.25 -5.38
C THR A 122 3.51 -3.64 -6.00
N CYS A 123 2.93 -3.77 -7.19
CA CYS A 123 2.95 -4.95 -8.04
C CYS A 123 3.59 -4.68 -9.40
N THR A 124 4.44 -3.66 -9.48
CA THR A 124 5.02 -3.12 -10.72
C THR A 124 6.55 -3.08 -10.64
N PHE A 125 7.22 -3.05 -11.79
CA PHE A 125 8.67 -2.88 -11.87
C PHE A 125 9.07 -1.45 -12.20
N ALA A 126 8.13 -0.61 -12.68
CA ALA A 126 8.34 0.79 -13.01
C ALA A 126 9.02 1.58 -11.86
N PRO A 127 10.23 2.14 -12.08
CA PRO A 127 10.92 2.94 -11.07
C PRO A 127 10.13 4.17 -10.63
N GLU A 128 9.32 4.75 -11.50
CA GLU A 128 8.49 5.92 -11.24
C GLU A 128 7.49 5.69 -10.10
N GLU A 129 6.97 4.47 -10.00
CA GLU A 129 6.00 4.00 -9.00
C GLU A 129 6.67 3.44 -7.74
N ASN A 130 7.96 3.09 -7.84
CA ASN A 130 8.74 2.44 -6.79
C ASN A 130 9.73 3.44 -6.17
N GLU A 131 11.00 3.41 -6.61
CA GLU A 131 12.05 4.26 -6.06
C GLU A 131 11.75 5.74 -6.20
N GLY A 132 11.09 6.16 -7.28
CA GLY A 132 10.66 7.53 -7.50
C GLY A 132 9.60 8.02 -6.49
N VAL A 133 8.61 7.19 -6.14
CA VAL A 133 7.61 7.56 -5.10
C VAL A 133 8.28 7.64 -3.73
N ILE A 134 9.10 6.64 -3.38
CA ILE A 134 9.79 6.60 -2.09
C ILE A 134 10.77 7.77 -1.94
N TRP A 135 11.50 8.12 -3.00
CA TRP A 135 12.42 9.26 -2.96
C TRP A 135 11.67 10.58 -2.69
N ARG A 136 10.58 10.85 -3.42
CA ARG A 136 9.74 12.06 -3.19
C ARG A 136 9.14 12.07 -1.79
N PHE A 137 8.70 10.91 -1.30
CA PHE A 137 8.17 10.76 0.04
C PHE A 137 9.21 11.15 1.10
N LEU A 138 10.43 10.62 1.03
CA LEU A 138 11.48 10.93 2.01
C LEU A 138 11.95 12.39 1.96
N GLN A 139 11.82 13.07 0.82
CA GLN A 139 12.09 14.51 0.73
C GLN A 139 11.02 15.35 1.45
N SER A 140 9.76 14.92 1.41
CA SER A 140 8.63 15.66 1.99
C SER A 140 8.32 15.30 3.44
N HIS A 141 8.78 14.14 3.91
CA HIS A 141 8.51 13.59 5.25
C HIS A 141 9.83 13.29 5.99
N PRO A 142 10.54 14.31 6.50
CA PRO A 142 11.85 14.16 7.14
C PRO A 142 11.81 13.41 8.47
N ASP A 143 10.62 13.16 9.01
CA ASP A 143 10.34 12.34 10.18
C ASP A 143 10.28 10.83 9.87
N PHE A 144 10.35 10.45 8.59
CA PHE A 144 10.45 9.06 8.15
C PHE A 144 11.86 8.73 7.65
N GLU A 145 12.30 7.52 7.96
CA GLU A 145 13.53 6.93 7.43
C GLU A 145 13.25 5.53 6.88
N LEU A 146 14.07 5.09 5.92
CA LEU A 146 14.00 3.72 5.43
C LEU A 146 14.52 2.75 6.47
N VAL A 147 13.80 1.65 6.64
CA VAL A 147 14.22 0.56 7.52
C VAL A 147 14.41 -0.69 6.68
N GLU A 148 15.58 -1.31 6.86
CA GLU A 148 15.92 -2.58 6.22
C GLU A 148 14.86 -3.65 6.51
N PRO A 149 14.25 -4.26 5.48
CA PRO A 149 13.33 -5.35 5.67
C PRO A 149 14.09 -6.62 6.06
N ARG A 150 13.35 -7.63 6.53
CA ARG A 150 13.91 -8.97 6.66
C ARG A 150 14.16 -9.55 5.27
N TRP A 151 15.43 -9.84 4.98
CA TRP A 151 15.85 -10.50 3.75
C TRP A 151 15.40 -11.97 3.72
N LEU A 152 14.75 -12.35 2.63
CA LEU A 152 14.38 -13.74 2.32
C LEU A 152 15.02 -14.16 0.99
N PRO A 153 15.31 -15.45 0.78
CA PRO A 153 15.83 -15.94 -0.49
C PRO A 153 14.96 -15.47 -1.68
N GLY A 154 15.60 -14.88 -2.69
CA GLY A 154 14.94 -14.34 -3.87
C GLY A 154 14.55 -12.86 -3.79
N PHE A 155 14.80 -12.18 -2.67
CA PHE A 155 14.63 -10.73 -2.58
C PHE A 155 15.84 -10.02 -3.20
N ALA A 156 15.60 -8.86 -3.81
CA ALA A 156 16.63 -7.96 -4.32
C ALA A 156 16.47 -6.58 -3.67
N ALA A 157 17.58 -5.86 -3.54
CA ALA A 157 17.54 -4.47 -3.07
C ALA A 157 16.85 -3.58 -4.08
N GLY A 158 16.16 -2.56 -3.56
CA GLY A 158 15.73 -1.43 -4.38
C GLY A 158 16.94 -0.76 -5.03
N ARG A 159 16.67 0.03 -6.06
CA ARG A 159 17.69 0.73 -6.85
C ARG A 159 17.56 2.24 -6.66
N PRO A 160 18.05 2.82 -5.54
CA PRO A 160 17.97 4.26 -5.30
C PRO A 160 18.59 5.09 -6.45
N ASP A 161 19.54 4.52 -7.18
CA ASP A 161 20.12 5.08 -8.40
C ASP A 161 19.11 5.33 -9.53
N TRP A 162 17.93 4.68 -9.47
CA TRP A 162 16.85 4.85 -10.45
C TRP A 162 15.86 5.95 -10.07
N ALA A 163 15.90 6.46 -8.83
CA ALA A 163 15.03 7.55 -8.42
C ALA A 163 15.48 8.93 -8.94
N THR A 164 16.75 9.06 -9.33
CA THR A 164 17.40 10.35 -9.61
C THR A 164 17.38 10.74 -11.08
N TRP A 165 16.32 10.39 -11.84
CA TRP A 165 16.21 10.89 -13.21
C TRP A 165 16.14 12.42 -13.20
N PRO A 166 16.96 13.13 -14.02
CA PRO A 166 16.74 14.55 -14.22
C PRO A 166 15.36 14.74 -14.85
N ALA A 167 14.58 15.64 -14.25
CA ALA A 167 13.29 16.09 -14.77
C ALA A 167 13.40 16.66 -16.19
#